data_AF-A0A6S5BRF9-F1
#
_entry.id   AF-A0A6S5BRF9-F1
#
_cell.length_a   1.000
_cell.length_b   1.000
_cell.length_c   1.000
_cell.angle_alpha   90.00
_cell.angle_beta   90.00
_cell.angle_gamma   90.00
#
_symmetry.space_group_name_H-M   'P 1'
#
loop_
_entity.id
_entity.type
_entity.pdbx_description
1 polymer ?
#
loop_
_entity_poly.entity_id
_entity_poly.type
_entity_poly.pdbx_seq_one_letter_code
_entity_poly.pdbx_strand_id
1 'polypeptide(L)'
;MKRMLLWCVGLPLLVQAQTEDIKCYVTLEGGVQMVLQQPVADTSKANLVRVFKQKGYEIDGVVHIVTEVIECVPLAATFSLADAKKQDEIQPR
;
A
#
# COMPACT_ATOMS: atom_id res chain seq x y z
N MET A 1 -48.66 -35.74 -2.75
CA MET A 1 -47.53 -35.74 -1.79
C MET A 1 -46.55 -34.65 -2.22
N LYS A 2 -46.30 -33.68 -1.34
CA LYS A 2 -45.68 -32.37 -1.63
C LYS A 2 -44.16 -32.51 -1.49
N ARG A 3 -43.39 -32.45 -2.59
CA ARG A 3 -41.92 -32.45 -2.54
C ARG A 3 -41.44 -31.01 -2.42
N MET A 4 -41.04 -30.64 -1.20
CA MET A 4 -40.46 -29.34 -0.87
C MET A 4 -38.96 -29.46 -1.11
N LEU A 5 -38.46 -28.97 -2.25
CA LEU A 5 -37.03 -28.80 -2.47
C LEU A 5 -36.62 -27.46 -1.82
N LEU A 6 -36.00 -27.53 -0.64
CA LEU A 6 -35.18 -26.44 -0.13
C LEU A 6 -33.94 -26.33 -1.04
N TRP A 7 -33.88 -25.27 -1.86
CA TRP A 7 -32.63 -24.85 -2.45
C TRP A 7 -31.85 -24.04 -1.40
N CYS A 8 -30.78 -24.66 -0.91
CA CYS A 8 -29.77 -24.02 -0.08
C CYS A 8 -29.25 -22.78 -0.81
N VAL A 9 -29.49 -21.60 -0.22
CA VAL A 9 -28.84 -20.35 -0.62
C VAL A 9 -27.35 -20.54 -0.32
N GLY A 10 -26.56 -20.82 -1.35
CA GLY A 10 -25.11 -20.89 -1.24
C GLY A 10 -24.58 -19.53 -0.82
N LEU A 11 -24.08 -19.42 0.41
CA LEU A 11 -23.40 -18.24 0.90
C LEU A 11 -22.13 -18.07 0.04
N PRO A 12 -21.95 -16.97 -0.72
CA PRO A 12 -20.72 -16.77 -1.45
C PRO A 12 -19.58 -16.68 -0.42
N LEU A 13 -18.63 -17.60 -0.51
CA LEU A 13 -17.39 -17.54 0.25
C LEU A 13 -16.68 -16.25 -0.16
N LEU A 14 -16.74 -15.24 0.72
CA LEU A 14 -15.93 -14.05 0.61
C LEU A 14 -14.47 -14.50 0.73
N VAL A 15 -13.81 -14.67 -0.41
CA VAL A 15 -12.35 -14.84 -0.47
C VAL A 15 -11.79 -13.56 0.14
N GLN A 16 -11.35 -13.63 1.39
CA GLN A 16 -10.63 -12.53 2.02
C GLN A 16 -9.32 -12.38 1.26
N ALA A 17 -9.26 -11.41 0.35
CA ALA A 17 -8.00 -10.99 -0.25
C ALA A 17 -7.10 -10.53 0.91
N GLN A 18 -6.03 -11.28 1.16
CA GLN A 18 -5.04 -10.95 2.18
C GLN A 18 -4.33 -9.67 1.72
N THR A 19 -4.58 -8.56 2.39
CA THR A 19 -3.84 -7.32 2.17
C THR A 19 -2.67 -7.25 3.14
N GLU A 20 -1.50 -6.90 2.66
CA GLU A 20 -0.31 -6.64 3.46
C GLU A 20 -0.06 -5.13 3.53
N ASP A 21 0.29 -4.63 4.72
CA ASP A 21 0.72 -3.24 4.88
C ASP A 21 2.17 -3.10 4.41
N ILE A 22 2.36 -2.36 3.32
CA ILE A 22 3.67 -2.06 2.75
C ILE A 22 3.99 -0.59 2.99
N LYS A 23 5.25 -0.30 3.32
CA LYS A 23 5.81 1.04 3.31
C LYS A 23 6.86 1.18 2.22
N CYS A 24 6.86 2.32 1.54
CA CYS A 24 7.81 2.62 0.48
C CYS A 24 8.49 3.97 0.74
N TYR A 25 9.80 4.01 0.58
CA TYR A 25 10.57 5.24 0.44
C TYR A 25 10.44 5.75 -1.00
N VAL A 26 9.97 6.98 -1.14
CA VAL A 26 9.56 7.56 -2.43
C VAL A 26 10.12 8.97 -2.61
N THR A 27 10.21 9.41 -3.85
CA THR A 27 10.39 10.82 -4.22
C THR A 27 9.07 11.38 -4.70
N LEU A 28 8.66 12.52 -4.16
CA LEU A 28 7.52 13.31 -4.59
C LEU A 28 7.91 14.36 -5.64
N GLU A 29 6.92 14.95 -6.30
CA GLU A 29 7.10 16.19 -7.05
C GLU A 29 7.74 17.28 -6.18
N GLY A 30 8.75 17.96 -6.72
CA GLY A 30 9.57 18.90 -5.96
C GLY A 30 10.80 18.26 -5.30
N GLY A 31 11.00 16.95 -5.45
CA GLY A 31 12.21 16.25 -4.99
C GLY A 31 12.19 15.88 -3.50
N VAL A 32 11.08 16.08 -2.81
CA VAL A 32 10.90 15.70 -1.41
C VAL A 32 10.91 14.17 -1.32
N GLN A 33 11.71 13.63 -0.41
CA GLN A 33 11.73 12.19 -0.15
C GLN A 33 11.01 11.88 1.15
N MET A 34 10.20 10.81 1.15
CA MET A 34 9.40 10.44 2.31
C MET A 34 9.05 8.95 2.34
N VAL A 35 8.53 8.48 3.47
CA VAL A 35 7.98 7.14 3.62
C VAL A 35 6.46 7.20 3.52
N LEU A 36 5.89 6.49 2.56
CA LEU A 36 4.45 6.30 2.43
C LEU A 36 4.07 4.88 2.83
N GLN A 37 2.91 4.70 3.46
CA GLN A 37 2.39 3.39 3.84
C GLN A 37 1.02 3.14 3.20
N GLN A 38 0.82 1.98 2.59
CA GLN A 38 -0.46 1.57 2.00
C GLN A 38 -0.71 0.07 2.20
N PRO A 39 -1.96 -0.35 2.48
CA PRO A 39 -2.36 -1.74 2.35
C PRO A 39 -2.40 -2.13 0.87
N VAL A 40 -1.79 -3.26 0.51
CA VAL A 40 -1.77 -3.78 -0.86
C VAL A 40 -2.10 -5.27 -0.89
N ALA A 41 -2.85 -5.71 -1.90
CA ALA A 41 -3.17 -7.12 -2.10
C ALA A 41 -2.12 -7.86 -2.96
N ASP A 42 -1.24 -7.11 -3.64
CA ASP A 42 -0.16 -7.63 -4.49
C ASP A 42 1.12 -6.84 -4.20
N THR A 43 2.15 -7.54 -3.74
CA THR A 43 3.46 -6.98 -3.39
C THR A 43 4.46 -7.03 -4.56
N SER A 44 4.02 -7.40 -5.76
CA SER A 44 4.84 -7.31 -6.95
C SER A 44 5.34 -5.89 -7.17
N LYS A 45 6.61 -5.75 -7.56
CA LYS A 45 7.25 -4.45 -7.78
C LYS A 45 6.44 -3.55 -8.72
N ALA A 46 5.89 -4.12 -9.80
CA ALA A 46 5.07 -3.39 -10.75
C ALA A 46 3.79 -2.83 -10.11
N ASN A 47 3.13 -3.62 -9.27
CA ASN A 47 1.93 -3.17 -8.56
C ASN A 47 2.25 -2.12 -7.50
N LEU A 48 3.32 -2.29 -6.72
CA LEU A 48 3.76 -1.29 -5.73
C LEU A 48 4.05 0.06 -6.40
N VAL A 49 4.80 0.06 -7.51
CA VAL A 49 5.05 1.29 -8.27
C VAL A 49 3.74 1.93 -8.73
N ARG A 50 2.80 1.14 -9.26
CA ARG A 50 1.51 1.65 -9.73
C ARG A 50 0.69 2.26 -8.59
N VAL A 51 0.52 1.54 -7.48
CA VAL A 51 -0.32 1.96 -6.34
C VAL A 51 0.23 3.24 -5.70
N PHE A 52 1.53 3.29 -5.42
CA PHE A 52 2.14 4.45 -4.77
C PHE A 52 2.17 5.67 -5.68
N LYS A 53 2.34 5.50 -7.00
CA LYS A 53 2.23 6.61 -7.96
C LYS A 53 0.82 7.18 -8.13
N GLN A 54 -0.22 6.38 -7.91
CA GLN A 54 -1.60 6.82 -8.09
C GLN A 54 -2.11 7.71 -6.95
N LYS A 55 -1.61 7.54 -5.73
CA LYS A 55 -2.20 8.20 -4.54
C LYS A 55 -1.63 9.59 -4.27
N GLY A 56 -0.33 9.81 -4.52
CA GLY A 56 0.36 11.02 -4.08
C GLY A 56 0.36 11.20 -2.56
N TYR A 57 0.76 12.38 -2.08
CA TYR A 57 0.76 12.75 -0.67
C TYR A 57 0.48 14.23 -0.49
N GLU A 58 -0.35 14.59 0.50
CA GLU A 58 -0.72 15.97 0.78
C GLU A 58 0.29 16.64 1.72
N ILE A 59 0.87 17.75 1.30
CA ILE A 59 1.74 18.62 2.09
C ILE A 59 1.14 20.02 2.01
N ASP A 60 0.85 20.62 3.16
CA ASP A 60 0.30 21.98 3.28
C ASP A 60 -0.93 22.24 2.37
N GLY A 61 -1.82 21.24 2.26
CA GLY A 61 -3.04 21.34 1.44
C GLY A 61 -2.84 21.09 -0.06
N VAL A 62 -1.63 20.72 -0.49
CA VAL A 62 -1.30 20.43 -1.89
C VAL A 62 -0.93 18.95 -2.03
N VAL A 63 -1.57 18.25 -2.97
CA VAL A 63 -1.22 16.87 -3.28
C VAL A 63 -0.01 16.84 -4.22
N HIS A 64 1.09 16.29 -3.73
CA HIS A 64 2.30 16.03 -4.49
C HIS A 64 2.30 14.59 -5.00
N ILE A 65 2.50 14.39 -6.29
CA ILE A 65 2.51 13.04 -6.87
C ILE A 65 3.86 12.35 -6.61
N VAL A 66 3.84 11.03 -6.43
CA VAL A 66 5.07 10.23 -6.37
C VAL A 66 5.70 10.12 -7.76
N THR A 67 6.90 10.67 -7.92
CA THR A 67 7.68 10.61 -9.16
C THR A 67 8.50 9.32 -9.24
N GLU A 68 8.98 8.82 -8.09
CA GLU A 68 9.82 7.64 -7.99
C GLU A 68 9.51 6.81 -6.74
N VAL A 69 9.53 5.49 -6.89
CA VAL A 69 9.47 4.54 -5.77
C VAL A 69 10.85 3.88 -5.66
N ILE A 70 11.55 4.18 -4.57
CA ILE A 70 12.97 3.84 -4.40
C ILE A 70 13.11 2.45 -3.78
N GLU A 71 12.49 2.24 -2.63
CA GLU A 71 12.54 0.97 -1.88
C GLU A 71 11.19 0.72 -1.20
N CYS A 72 10.70 -0.52 -1.22
CA CYS A 72 9.49 -0.92 -0.52
C CYS A 72 9.77 -2.14 0.35
N VAL A 73 9.22 -2.12 1.56
CA VAL A 73 9.34 -3.21 2.54
C VAL A 73 8.02 -3.41 3.28
N PRO A 74 7.74 -4.61 3.84
CA PRO A 74 6.66 -4.78 4.80
C PRO A 74 6.74 -3.76 5.93
N LEU A 75 5.61 -3.31 6.47
CA LEU A 75 5.56 -2.26 7.51
C LEU A 75 6.47 -2.56 8.71
N ALA A 76 6.51 -3.82 9.13
CA ALA A 76 7.32 -4.29 10.25
C ALA A 76 8.82 -4.46 9.93
N ALA A 77 9.19 -4.43 8.64
CA ALA A 77 10.58 -4.59 8.22
C ALA A 77 11.34 -3.25 8.24
N THR A 78 12.66 -3.35 8.28
CA THR A 78 13.58 -2.20 8.17
C THR A 78 13.97 -2.02 6.71
N PHE A 79 14.01 -0.77 6.24
CA PHE A 79 14.62 -0.44 4.95
C PHE A 79 16.08 -0.88 4.88
N SER A 80 16.62 -1.10 3.68
CA SER A 80 18.05 -1.32 3.49
C SER A 80 18.81 0.00 3.35
N LEU A 81 18.20 1.00 2.69
CA LEU A 81 18.79 2.32 2.47
C LEU A 81 18.87 3.14 3.76
N ALA A 82 20.02 3.78 3.98
CA ALA A 82 20.27 4.60 5.18
C ALA A 82 19.32 5.81 5.26
N ASP A 83 19.09 6.50 4.14
CA ASP A 83 18.19 7.65 4.09
C ASP A 83 16.74 7.25 4.35
N ALA A 84 16.30 6.11 3.81
CA ALA A 84 14.98 5.56 4.06
C ALA A 84 14.78 5.18 5.53
N LYS A 85 15.78 4.56 6.18
CA LYS A 85 15.76 4.28 7.63
C LYS A 85 15.63 5.56 8.44
N LYS A 86 16.48 6.55 8.16
CA LYS A 86 16.46 7.84 8.86
C LYS A 86 15.10 8.52 8.70
N GLN A 87 14.53 8.50 7.50
CA GLN A 87 13.21 9.07 7.25
C GLN A 87 12.11 8.33 8.01
N ASP A 88 12.11 7.00 8.01
CA ASP A 88 11.15 6.16 8.75
C ASP A 88 11.19 6.40 10.27
N GLU A 89 12.35 6.78 10.81
CA GLU A 89 12.54 7.10 12.23
C GLU A 89 12.04 8.50 12.62
N ILE A 90 12.23 9.50 11.74
CA ILE A 90 11.89 10.90 12.05
C ILE A 90 10.49 11.30 11.62
N GLN A 91 9.91 10.60 10.64
CA GLN A 91 8.60 10.94 10.10
C GLN A 91 7.49 10.57 11.10
N PRO A 92 6.58 11.50 11.45
CA PRO A 92 5.42 11.18 12.28
C PRO A 92 4.54 10.10 11.63
N ARG A 93 3.98 9.22 12.46
CA ARG A 93 3.03 8.17 12.04
C ARG A 93 1.59 8.62 12.21
#